data_AF-A0A368NBQ0-F1
#
_entry.id   AF-A0A368NBQ0-F1
#
_cell.length_a   1.000
_cell.length_b   1.000
_cell.length_c   1.000
_cell.angle_alpha   90.00
_cell.angle_beta   90.00
_cell.angle_gamma   90.00
#
_symmetry.space_group_name_H-M   'P 1'
#
loop_
_entity.id
_entity.type
_entity.pdbx_description
1 polymer ?
#
loop_
_entity_poly.entity_id
_entity_poly.type
_entity_poly.pdbx_seq_one_letter_code
_entity_poly.pdbx_strand_id
1 'polypeptide(L)'
;MDYFDYSKDLLESGDALDFDIESFLKESQELEQQRLEEELERIKHQLEQRKEIYNEATQDLESKLEWYVDRLQGMNQRRFSSDKEKEEQLKTKIGDLYSELRQERRSAWRDKQELEKEKRDLLRELEEIEAQDLVGSLLSEGGTPSNF
;
A
#
# COMPACT_ATOMS: atom_id res chain seq x y z
N MET A 1 -29.59 6.33 43.84
CA MET A 1 -28.65 6.82 42.81
C MET A 1 -29.36 6.60 41.50
N ASP A 2 -30.23 7.55 41.16
CA ASP A 2 -31.23 7.41 40.10
C ASP A 2 -30.60 7.85 38.78
N TYR A 3 -30.01 6.90 38.07
CA TYR A 3 -29.38 7.08 36.77
C TYR A 3 -30.38 6.99 35.60
N PHE A 4 -31.66 7.22 35.85
CA PHE A 4 -32.72 7.01 34.85
C PHE A 4 -33.60 8.25 34.58
N ASP A 5 -33.42 9.36 35.32
CA ASP A 5 -34.30 10.53 35.20
C ASP A 5 -33.79 11.62 34.24
N TYR A 6 -32.53 11.55 33.80
CA TYR A 6 -31.99 12.49 32.80
C TYR A 6 -32.54 12.28 31.39
N SER A 7 -33.28 11.18 31.14
CA SER A 7 -33.92 10.94 29.85
C SER A 7 -35.25 11.67 29.71
N LYS A 8 -35.94 11.96 30.83
CA LYS A 8 -37.32 12.42 30.82
C LYS A 8 -37.44 13.94 30.71
N ASP A 9 -36.56 14.68 31.38
CA ASP A 9 -36.46 16.15 31.27
C ASP A 9 -35.87 16.60 29.92
N LEU A 10 -35.06 15.75 29.29
CA LEU A 10 -34.48 16.01 27.97
C LEU A 10 -35.52 15.88 26.85
N LEU A 11 -36.53 15.02 27.04
CA LEU A 11 -37.65 14.80 26.11
C LEU A 11 -38.72 15.91 26.14
N GLU A 12 -38.79 16.70 27.22
CA GLU A 12 -39.72 17.85 27.35
C GLU A 12 -39.18 19.15 26.71
N SER A 13 -37.88 19.20 26.38
CA SER A 13 -37.25 20.28 25.65
C SER A 13 -36.97 19.88 24.20
N GLY A 14 -38.04 19.65 23.44
CA GLY A 14 -38.03 19.16 22.04
C GLY A 14 -37.31 20.03 20.99
N ASP A 15 -36.50 21.01 21.41
CA ASP A 15 -35.71 21.91 20.55
C ASP A 15 -34.20 21.87 20.86
N ALA A 16 -33.73 21.16 21.90
CA ALA A 16 -32.33 21.21 22.35
C ALA A 16 -31.54 19.90 22.20
N LEU A 17 -32.22 18.81 21.83
CA LEU A 17 -31.62 17.48 21.60
C LEU A 17 -31.53 17.06 20.14
N ASP A 18 -32.00 17.89 19.23
CA ASP A 18 -31.62 17.82 17.82
C ASP A 18 -30.18 18.36 17.70
N PHE A 19 -29.29 17.83 18.54
CA PHE A 19 -27.88 17.75 18.23
C PHE A 19 -27.87 17.12 16.85
N ASP A 20 -27.32 17.84 15.87
CA ASP A 20 -27.38 17.46 14.47
C ASP A 20 -26.49 16.22 14.25
N ILE A 21 -27.01 15.08 14.70
CA ILE A 21 -26.35 13.78 14.67
C ILE A 21 -26.10 13.41 13.21
N GLU A 22 -26.99 13.80 12.29
CA GLU A 22 -26.80 13.61 10.85
C GLU A 22 -25.60 14.39 10.33
N SER A 23 -25.46 15.69 10.65
CA SER A 23 -24.27 16.44 10.22
C SER A 23 -22.99 15.94 10.88
N PHE A 24 -23.03 15.54 12.15
CA PHE A 24 -21.87 14.94 12.82
C PHE A 24 -21.44 13.61 12.17
N LEU A 25 -22.40 12.73 11.85
CA LEU A 25 -22.12 11.46 11.17
C LEU A 25 -21.55 11.69 9.77
N LYS A 26 -22.10 12.65 9.03
CA LYS A 26 -21.61 13.03 7.71
C LYS A 26 -20.19 13.60 7.76
N GLU A 27 -19.92 14.53 8.67
CA GLU A 27 -18.58 15.08 8.89
C GLU A 27 -17.59 13.97 9.26
N SER A 28 -18.00 13.02 10.11
CA SER A 28 -17.16 11.87 10.47
C SER A 28 -16.83 10.98 9.27
N GLN A 29 -17.82 10.69 8.40
CA GLN A 29 -17.61 9.89 7.19
C GLN A 29 -16.71 10.61 6.18
N GLU A 30 -16.91 11.91 5.97
CA GLU A 30 -16.05 12.72 5.09
C GLU A 30 -14.59 12.73 5.58
N LEU A 31 -14.39 12.84 6.90
CA LEU A 31 -13.04 12.77 7.51
C LEU A 31 -12.41 11.38 7.37
N GLU A 32 -13.21 10.32 7.51
CA GLU A 32 -12.74 8.95 7.32
C GLU A 32 -12.32 8.69 5.87
N GLN A 33 -13.15 9.13 4.91
CA GLN A 33 -12.83 9.07 3.49
C GLN A 33 -11.52 9.80 3.17
N GLN A 34 -11.35 11.03 3.65
CA GLN A 34 -10.13 11.81 3.45
C GLN A 34 -8.89 11.08 3.99
N ARG A 35 -8.99 10.46 5.17
CA ARG A 35 -7.88 9.68 5.74
C ARG A 35 -7.51 8.48 4.87
N LEU A 36 -8.50 7.74 4.40
CA LEU A 36 -8.27 6.59 3.52
C LEU A 36 -7.65 7.00 2.17
N GLU A 37 -8.07 8.15 1.62
CA GLU A 37 -7.47 8.72 0.41
C GLU A 37 -6.01 9.14 0.63
N GLU A 38 -5.69 9.78 1.75
CA GLU A 38 -4.32 10.12 2.14
C GLU A 38 -3.44 8.87 2.30
N GLU A 39 -3.97 7.82 2.91
CA GLU A 39 -3.28 6.53 3.05
C GLU A 39 -3.04 5.86 1.70
N LEU A 40 -4.01 5.91 0.77
CA LEU A 40 -3.82 5.42 -0.59
C LEU A 40 -2.72 6.16 -1.34
N GLU A 41 -2.65 7.50 -1.22
CA GLU A 41 -1.56 8.28 -1.82
C GLU A 41 -0.21 7.94 -1.19
N ARG A 42 -0.16 7.73 0.12
CA ARG A 42 1.05 7.27 0.81
C ARG A 42 1.51 5.91 0.27
N ILE A 43 0.61 4.94 0.08
CA ILE A 43 0.96 3.63 -0.49
C ILE A 43 1.47 3.76 -1.93
N LYS A 44 0.83 4.61 -2.76
CA LYS A 44 1.32 4.88 -4.12
C LYS A 44 2.75 5.42 -4.10
N HIS A 45 3.05 6.35 -3.20
CA HIS A 45 4.40 6.88 -3.04
C HIS A 45 5.39 5.80 -2.60
N GLN A 46 5.02 4.96 -1.62
CA GLN A 46 5.85 3.85 -1.18
C GLN A 46 6.13 2.84 -2.30
N LEU A 47 5.15 2.53 -3.14
CA LEU A 47 5.35 1.65 -4.29
C LEU A 47 6.38 2.21 -5.28
N GLU A 48 6.35 3.51 -5.58
CA GLU A 48 7.33 4.12 -6.48
C GLU A 48 8.72 4.18 -5.85
N GLN A 49 8.81 4.57 -4.56
CA GLN A 49 10.09 4.55 -3.83
C GLN A 49 10.72 3.15 -3.81
N ARG A 50 9.92 2.11 -3.53
CA ARG A 50 10.40 0.72 -3.50
C ARG A 50 10.89 0.25 -4.87
N LYS A 51 10.22 0.68 -5.93
CA LYS A 51 10.61 0.39 -7.31
C LYS A 51 11.93 1.10 -7.66
N GLU A 52 12.12 2.34 -7.23
CA GLU A 52 13.38 3.08 -7.42
C GLU A 52 14.54 2.38 -6.70
N ILE A 53 14.37 2.06 -5.41
CA ILE A 53 15.36 1.30 -4.62
C ILE A 53 15.71 -0.04 -5.29
N TYR A 54 14.69 -0.78 -5.76
CA TYR A 54 14.91 -2.03 -6.47
C TYR A 54 15.72 -1.82 -7.76
N ASN A 55 15.39 -0.80 -8.55
CA ASN A 55 16.09 -0.51 -9.79
C ASN A 55 17.55 -0.12 -9.54
N GLU A 56 17.82 0.76 -8.57
CA GLU A 56 19.18 1.15 -8.20
C GLU A 56 20.01 -0.08 -7.75
N ALA A 57 19.46 -0.89 -6.85
CA ALA A 57 20.12 -2.09 -6.36
C ALA A 57 20.41 -3.10 -7.49
N THR A 58 19.45 -3.26 -8.42
CA THR A 58 19.59 -4.20 -9.55
C THR A 58 20.62 -3.69 -10.55
N GLN A 59 20.62 -2.38 -10.88
CA GLN A 59 21.59 -1.76 -11.79
C GLN A 59 23.03 -1.89 -11.28
N ASP A 60 23.24 -1.67 -9.97
CA ASP A 60 24.54 -1.83 -9.34
C ASP A 60 25.06 -3.28 -9.42
N LEU A 61 24.17 -4.24 -9.18
CA LEU A 61 24.48 -5.67 -9.26
C LEU A 61 24.76 -6.11 -10.70
N GLU A 62 23.94 -5.67 -11.65
CA GLU A 62 24.12 -5.95 -13.08
C GLU A 62 25.43 -5.39 -13.62
N SER A 63 25.78 -4.15 -13.26
CA SER A 63 27.05 -3.51 -13.64
C SER A 63 28.26 -4.27 -13.10
N LYS A 64 28.20 -4.73 -11.84
CA LYS A 64 29.24 -5.58 -11.26
C LYS A 64 29.33 -6.91 -12.00
N LEU A 65 28.19 -7.51 -12.33
CA LEU A 65 28.12 -8.79 -13.00
C LEU A 65 28.73 -8.72 -14.41
N GLU A 66 28.41 -7.68 -15.17
CA GLU A 66 29.02 -7.40 -16.47
C GLU A 66 30.55 -7.33 -16.35
N TRP A 67 31.06 -6.53 -15.41
CA TRP A 67 32.50 -6.41 -15.18
C TRP A 67 33.19 -7.75 -14.85
N TYR A 68 32.57 -8.58 -13.99
CA TYR A 68 33.11 -9.88 -13.63
C TYR A 68 33.05 -10.89 -14.79
N VAL A 69 31.98 -10.87 -15.57
CA VAL A 69 31.81 -11.72 -16.76
C VAL A 69 32.84 -11.36 -17.82
N ASP A 70 33.02 -10.08 -18.12
CA ASP A 70 34.02 -9.60 -19.08
C ASP A 70 35.43 -9.98 -18.67
N ARG A 71 35.73 -9.83 -17.37
CA ARG A 71 37.02 -10.24 -16.81
C ARG A 71 37.25 -11.74 -16.96
N LEU A 72 36.24 -12.57 -16.71
CA LEU A 72 36.32 -14.02 -16.88
C LEU A 72 36.52 -14.40 -18.35
N GLN A 73 35.78 -13.77 -19.27
CA GLN A 73 35.92 -13.99 -20.71
C GLN A 73 37.34 -13.61 -21.20
N GLY A 74 37.86 -12.48 -20.74
CA GLY A 74 39.23 -12.05 -21.07
C GLY A 74 40.30 -13.01 -20.56
N MET A 75 40.09 -13.69 -19.43
CA MET A 75 40.98 -14.74 -18.93
C MET A 75 40.89 -16.01 -19.78
N ASN A 76 39.68 -16.45 -20.14
CA ASN A 76 39.46 -17.64 -20.96
C ASN A 76 40.02 -17.51 -22.39
N GLN A 77 39.96 -16.31 -22.97
CA GLN A 77 40.54 -16.04 -24.29
C GLN A 77 42.07 -16.12 -24.29
N ARG A 78 42.71 -15.84 -23.14
CA ARG A 78 44.16 -15.99 -22.93
C ARG A 78 44.47 -17.44 -22.57
N ARG A 79 44.34 -18.35 -23.55
CA ARG A 79 44.49 -19.83 -23.49
C ARG A 79 45.75 -20.40 -22.78
N PHE A 80 46.65 -19.56 -22.25
CA PHE A 80 47.90 -19.96 -21.58
C PHE A 80 48.05 -19.42 -20.14
N SER A 81 47.05 -18.76 -19.57
CA SER A 81 47.12 -18.30 -18.17
C SER A 81 46.72 -19.45 -17.24
N SER A 82 47.70 -20.01 -16.52
CA SER A 82 47.58 -21.18 -15.64
C SER A 82 46.85 -20.88 -14.31
N ASP A 83 46.01 -19.85 -14.25
CA ASP A 83 45.46 -19.30 -13.01
C ASP A 83 44.02 -19.79 -12.76
N LYS A 84 43.83 -21.11 -12.82
CA LYS A 84 42.52 -21.79 -12.60
C LYS A 84 41.85 -21.36 -11.30
N GLU A 85 42.64 -21.10 -10.26
CA GLU A 85 42.12 -20.66 -8.96
C GLU A 85 41.39 -19.31 -9.07
N LYS A 86 41.97 -18.35 -9.81
CA LYS A 86 41.33 -17.06 -10.05
C LYS A 86 40.09 -17.17 -10.93
N GLU A 87 40.11 -18.07 -11.91
CA GLU A 87 38.95 -18.37 -12.76
C GLU A 87 37.77 -18.89 -11.92
N GLU A 88 38.02 -19.86 -11.04
CA GLU A 88 36.99 -20.41 -10.15
C GLU A 88 36.49 -19.36 -9.15
N GLN A 89 37.37 -18.54 -8.58
CA GLN A 89 36.96 -17.42 -7.72
C GLN A 89 36.03 -16.43 -8.44
N LEU A 90 36.30 -16.13 -9.72
CA LEU A 90 35.43 -15.26 -10.52
C LEU A 90 34.07 -15.92 -10.77
N LYS A 91 34.03 -17.21 -11.10
CA LYS A 91 32.77 -17.95 -11.27
C LYS A 91 31.94 -17.98 -9.99
N THR A 92 32.57 -18.21 -8.83
CA THR A 92 31.90 -18.16 -7.53
C THR A 92 31.29 -16.78 -7.30
N LYS A 93 32.07 -15.70 -7.47
CA LYS A 93 31.57 -14.32 -7.32
C LYS A 93 30.40 -13.98 -8.25
N ILE A 94 30.47 -14.43 -9.52
CA ILE A 94 29.35 -14.27 -10.46
C ILE A 94 28.12 -15.03 -9.96
N GLY A 95 28.31 -16.26 -9.47
CA GLY A 95 27.25 -17.06 -8.88
C GLY A 95 26.58 -16.40 -7.67
N ASP A 96 27.38 -15.80 -6.79
CA ASP A 96 26.92 -15.05 -5.62
C ASP A 96 26.08 -13.84 -6.05
N LEU A 97 26.55 -13.04 -7.01
CA LEU A 97 25.81 -11.90 -7.56
C LEU A 97 24.47 -12.32 -8.20
N TYR A 98 24.43 -13.44 -8.92
CA TYR A 98 23.15 -13.99 -9.43
C TYR A 98 22.22 -14.46 -8.31
N SER A 99 22.76 -14.95 -7.20
CA SER A 99 21.97 -15.30 -6.03
C SER A 99 21.36 -14.06 -5.39
N GLU A 100 22.17 -13.00 -5.22
CA GLU A 100 21.75 -11.69 -4.71
C GLU A 100 20.65 -11.09 -5.59
N LEU A 101 20.83 -11.04 -6.92
CA LEU A 101 19.80 -10.57 -7.86
C LEU A 101 18.47 -11.32 -7.72
N ARG A 102 18.52 -12.65 -7.56
CA ARG A 102 17.32 -13.46 -7.35
C ARG A 102 16.67 -13.17 -6.00
N GLN A 103 17.46 -12.93 -4.97
CA GLN A 103 16.93 -12.55 -3.66
C GLN A 103 16.27 -11.18 -3.70
N GLU A 104 16.92 -10.21 -4.34
CA GLU A 104 16.41 -8.85 -4.49
C GLU A 104 15.07 -8.85 -5.24
N ARG A 105 14.99 -9.56 -6.37
CA ARG A 105 13.74 -9.73 -7.12
C ARG A 105 12.62 -10.36 -6.29
N ARG A 106 12.93 -11.37 -5.47
CA ARG A 106 11.94 -11.99 -4.57
C ARG A 106 11.49 -11.03 -3.47
N SER A 107 12.40 -10.21 -2.95
CA SER A 107 12.07 -9.23 -1.93
C SER A 107 11.18 -8.12 -2.50
N ALA A 108 11.59 -7.51 -3.61
CA ALA A 108 10.80 -6.49 -4.28
C ALA A 108 9.41 -6.98 -4.69
N TRP A 109 9.30 -8.23 -5.13
CA TRP A 109 7.98 -8.82 -5.41
C TRP A 109 7.12 -8.97 -4.16
N ARG A 110 7.68 -9.44 -3.05
CA ARG A 110 6.95 -9.56 -1.77
C ARG A 110 6.48 -8.19 -1.27
N ASP A 111 7.38 -7.21 -1.23
CA ASP A 111 7.07 -5.85 -0.79
C ASP A 111 5.96 -5.22 -1.65
N LYS A 112 6.04 -5.42 -2.98
CA LYS A 112 4.99 -4.97 -3.90
C LYS A 112 3.64 -5.64 -3.62
N GLN A 113 3.62 -6.96 -3.41
CA GLN A 113 2.38 -7.68 -3.15
C GLN A 113 1.73 -7.28 -1.81
N GLU A 114 2.53 -6.98 -0.80
CA GLU A 114 2.07 -6.49 0.49
C GLU A 114 1.37 -5.13 0.35
N LEU A 115 2.04 -4.16 -0.30
CA LEU A 115 1.47 -2.83 -0.56
C LEU A 115 0.25 -2.88 -1.50
N GLU A 116 0.25 -3.74 -2.52
CA GLU A 116 -0.91 -3.94 -3.39
C GLU A 116 -2.09 -4.61 -2.68
N LYS A 117 -1.83 -5.40 -1.63
CA LYS A 117 -2.88 -5.95 -0.79
C LYS A 117 -3.47 -4.85 0.09
N GLU A 118 -2.63 -4.09 0.79
CA GLU A 118 -3.05 -2.96 1.63
C GLU A 118 -3.88 -1.95 0.83
N LYS A 119 -3.43 -1.60 -0.38
CA LYS A 119 -4.19 -0.75 -1.32
C LYS A 119 -5.60 -1.30 -1.60
N ARG A 120 -5.73 -2.61 -1.82
CA ARG A 120 -7.04 -3.24 -2.11
C ARG A 120 -7.95 -3.24 -0.90
N ASP A 121 -7.39 -3.39 0.30
CA ASP A 121 -8.14 -3.35 1.55
C ASP A 121 -8.67 -1.93 1.78
N LEU A 122 -7.84 -0.88 1.64
CA LEU A 122 -8.28 0.53 1.73
C LEU A 122 -9.33 0.91 0.67
N LEU A 123 -9.18 0.44 -0.58
CA LEU A 123 -10.17 0.69 -1.62
C LEU A 123 -11.54 0.04 -1.30
N ARG A 124 -11.53 -1.13 -0.64
CA ARG A 124 -12.76 -1.77 -0.20
C ARG A 124 -13.41 -0.96 0.94
N GLU A 125 -12.61 -0.46 1.89
CA GLU A 125 -13.11 0.38 2.98
C GLU A 125 -13.77 1.65 2.45
N LEU A 126 -13.17 2.30 1.44
CA LEU A 126 -13.79 3.42 0.73
C LEU A 126 -15.11 3.05 0.06
N GLU A 127 -15.15 1.92 -0.67
CA GLU A 127 -16.38 1.44 -1.32
C GLU A 127 -17.49 1.14 -0.29
N GLU A 128 -17.14 0.64 0.89
CA GLU A 128 -18.08 0.39 1.98
C GLU A 128 -18.65 1.70 2.55
N ILE A 129 -17.83 2.76 2.69
CA ILE A 129 -18.30 4.08 3.13
C ILE A 129 -19.21 4.71 2.07
N GLU A 130 -18.82 4.69 0.80
CA GLU A 130 -19.65 5.20 -0.31
C GLU A 130 -20.99 4.47 -0.41
N ALA A 131 -20.99 3.15 -0.22
CA ALA A 131 -22.22 2.35 -0.23
C ALA A 131 -23.15 2.70 0.96
N GLN A 132 -22.59 2.99 2.14
CA GLN A 132 -23.37 3.41 3.31
C GLN A 132 -24.02 4.78 3.08
N ASP A 133 -23.28 5.73 2.49
CA ASP A 133 -23.81 7.06 2.15
C ASP A 133 -24.96 6.95 1.13
N LEU A 134 -24.80 6.12 0.09
CA LEU A 134 -25.86 5.87 -0.91
C LEU A 134 -27.13 5.28 -0.28
N VAL A 135 -26.99 4.33 0.65
CA VAL A 135 -28.11 3.74 1.38
C VAL A 135 -28.78 4.78 2.28
N GLY A 136 -28.01 5.63 2.96
CA GLY A 136 -28.53 6.76 3.75
C GLY A 136 -29.34 7.73 2.90
N SER A 137 -28.82 8.11 1.73
CA SER A 137 -29.51 9.00 0.79
C SER A 137 -30.81 8.39 0.22
N LEU A 138 -30.85 7.09 -0.06
CA LEU A 138 -32.05 6.42 -0.56
C LEU A 138 -33.16 6.32 0.51
N LEU A 139 -32.77 6.17 1.78
CA LEU A 139 -33.72 6.08 2.89
C LEU A 139 -34.29 7.44 3.29
N SER A 140 -33.54 8.52 3.12
CA SER A 140 -34.02 9.89 3.39
C SER A 140 -34.97 10.42 2.32
N GLU A 141 -34.82 10.02 1.04
CA GLU A 141 -35.73 10.42 -0.04
C GLU A 141 -37.09 9.69 -0.04
N GLY A 142 -37.20 8.52 0.59
CA GLY A 142 -38.43 7.70 0.64
C GLY A 142 -39.54 8.22 1.59
N GLY A 143 -39.34 9.35 2.26
CA GLY A 143 -40.19 9.83 3.37
C GLY A 143 -41.34 10.77 3.03
N THR A 144 -41.59 11.12 1.76
CA THR A 144 -42.74 11.98 1.41
C THR A 144 -43.92 11.12 0.89
N PRO A 145 -44.98 10.89 1.69
CA PRO A 145 -46.23 10.43 1.12
C PRO A 145 -46.77 11.56 0.24
N SER A 146 -46.78 11.30 -1.07
CA SER A 146 -47.55 12.08 -2.02
C SER A 146 -49.02 11.97 -1.62
N ASN A 147 -49.51 12.97 -0.90
CA ASN A 147 -50.94 13.16 -0.67
C ASN A 147 -51.57 13.56 -2.01
N PHE A 148 -52.23 12.60 -2.65
CA PHE A 148 -53.31 12.82 -3.61
C PHE A 148 -54.63 12.38 -3.01
#